data_AF-A0A1V6K389-F1
#
_entry.id   AF-A0A1V6K389-F1
#
_cell.length_a   1.000
_cell.length_b   1.000
_cell.length_c   1.000
_cell.angle_alpha   90.00
_cell.angle_beta   90.00
_cell.angle_gamma   90.00
#
_symmetry.space_group_name_H-M   'P 1'
#
loop_
_entity.id
_entity.type
_entity.pdbx_description
1 polymer ?
#
loop_
_entity_poly.entity_id
_entity_poly.type
_entity_poly.pdbx_seq_one_letter_code
_entity_poly.pdbx_strand_id
1 'polypeptide(L)'
;MKHLIVSAAASGLGKTLLCCEVISRASEQGMKVFCCKLSRGGHAPAGVQEGPGREGTDTWRYCRSGAARAVVAGFDDPAELGSLLPGLPGDEDLAIWESNTAASSLALDAYYLVYIRSEGVSSPKNPDLAGKADLVLEGPLDHASAHGAASQIIAAIFPGKVRGKGSEAV
;
A
#
# COMPACT_ATOMS: atom_id res chain seq x y z
N MET A 1 -0.30 10.63 11.38
CA MET A 1 -0.21 9.50 10.43
C MET A 1 -0.65 9.96 9.04
N LYS A 2 -0.03 9.43 7.99
CA LYS A 2 -0.46 9.58 6.59
C LYS A 2 -0.98 8.25 6.06
N HIS A 3 -1.89 8.28 5.10
CA HIS A 3 -2.44 7.06 4.47
C HIS A 3 -2.05 6.98 3.01
N LEU A 4 -1.61 5.80 2.58
CA LEU A 4 -1.37 5.42 1.20
C LEU A 4 -2.33 4.29 0.84
N ILE A 5 -3.07 4.44 -0.25
CA ILE A 5 -3.86 3.36 -0.84
C ILE A 5 -3.16 2.91 -2.12
N VAL A 6 -2.90 1.61 -2.24
CA VAL A 6 -2.35 1.00 -3.45
C VAL A 6 -3.40 0.07 -4.05
N SER A 7 -3.89 0.44 -5.22
CA SER A 7 -4.86 -0.32 -6.01
C SER A 7 -4.36 -0.64 -7.41
N ALA A 8 -4.97 -1.61 -8.07
CA ALA A 8 -4.59 -2.01 -9.41
C ALA A 8 -5.79 -2.53 -10.20
N ALA A 9 -5.73 -2.35 -11.53
CA ALA A 9 -6.72 -2.83 -12.47
C ALA A 9 -6.89 -4.36 -12.44
N ALA A 10 -5.87 -5.11 -12.03
CA ALA A 10 -5.90 -6.57 -11.94
C ALA A 10 -4.96 -7.11 -10.85
N SER A 11 -5.06 -8.40 -10.59
CA SER A 11 -4.05 -9.13 -9.80
C SER A 11 -2.74 -9.25 -10.61
N GLY A 12 -1.60 -9.38 -9.94
CA GLY A 12 -0.31 -9.59 -10.60
C GLY A 12 0.39 -8.34 -11.16
N LEU A 13 -0.20 -7.14 -11.04
CA LEU A 13 0.39 -5.91 -11.58
C LEU A 13 1.49 -5.27 -10.70
N GLY A 14 1.88 -5.93 -9.59
CA GLY A 14 3.00 -5.47 -8.76
C GLY A 14 2.65 -4.61 -7.53
N LYS A 15 1.39 -4.63 -7.04
CA LYS A 15 1.02 -3.89 -5.81
C LYS A 15 1.88 -4.26 -4.60
N THR A 16 2.03 -5.55 -4.31
CA THR A 16 2.85 -6.03 -3.19
C THR A 16 4.29 -5.56 -3.33
N LEU A 17 4.84 -5.61 -4.56
CA LEU A 17 6.19 -5.13 -4.85
C LEU A 17 6.32 -3.63 -4.56
N LEU A 18 5.38 -2.82 -5.04
CA LEU A 18 5.36 -1.40 -4.76
C LEU A 18 5.22 -1.09 -3.27
N CYS A 19 4.33 -1.79 -2.56
CA CYS A 19 4.19 -1.64 -1.11
C CYS A 19 5.51 -1.93 -0.40
N CYS A 20 6.19 -3.03 -0.76
CA CYS A 20 7.51 -3.38 -0.22
C CYS A 20 8.57 -2.30 -0.47
N GLU A 21 8.64 -1.73 -1.67
CA GLU A 21 9.58 -0.64 -2.00
C GLU A 21 9.28 0.66 -1.23
N VAL A 22 7.99 0.97 -0.99
CA VAL A 22 7.57 2.11 -0.16
C VAL A 22 7.91 1.88 1.31
N ILE A 23 7.64 0.68 1.83
CA ILE A 23 7.96 0.30 3.21
C ILE A 23 9.47 0.44 3.44
N SER A 24 10.32 -0.16 2.59
CA SER A 24 11.78 -0.10 2.74
C SER A 24 12.28 1.33 2.85
N ARG A 25 11.82 2.22 1.96
CA ARG A 25 12.22 3.63 1.95
C ARG A 25 11.75 4.41 3.17
N ALA A 26 10.49 4.22 3.56
CA ALA A 26 9.94 4.90 4.72
C ALA A 26 10.69 4.47 5.98
N SER A 27 10.94 3.17 6.13
CA SER A 27 11.69 2.61 7.26
C SER A 27 13.16 3.05 7.27
N GLU A 28 13.82 3.15 6.10
CA GLU A 28 15.17 3.73 5.95
C GLU A 28 15.23 5.20 6.37
N GLN A 29 14.12 5.92 6.31
CA GLN A 29 13.96 7.30 6.82
C GLN A 29 13.48 7.35 8.28
N GLY A 30 13.49 6.22 8.97
CA GLY A 30 13.11 6.10 10.39
C GLY A 30 11.62 6.19 10.66
N MET A 31 10.77 6.01 9.64
CA MET A 31 9.31 5.99 9.82
C MET A 31 8.83 4.62 10.31
N LYS A 32 7.85 4.62 11.21
CA LYS A 32 7.08 3.40 11.50
C LYS A 32 6.03 3.23 10.43
N VAL A 33 5.99 2.05 9.80
CA VAL A 33 5.03 1.74 8.73
C VAL A 33 4.11 0.61 9.15
N PHE A 34 2.81 0.88 9.06
CA PHE A 34 1.75 -0.11 9.11
C PHE A 34 1.38 -0.50 7.67
N CYS A 35 1.26 -1.80 7.38
CA CYS A 35 0.78 -2.27 6.07
C CYS A 35 -0.36 -3.27 6.24
N CYS A 36 -1.47 -3.02 5.58
CA CYS A 36 -2.63 -3.89 5.59
C CYS A 36 -2.99 -4.36 4.18
N LYS A 37 -3.07 -5.67 4.00
CA LYS A 37 -3.66 -6.27 2.81
C LYS A 37 -5.15 -6.52 3.02
N LEU A 38 -5.96 -5.92 2.17
CA LEU A 38 -7.40 -6.10 2.14
C LEU A 38 -7.76 -7.25 1.19
N SER A 39 -8.41 -8.27 1.73
CA SER A 39 -8.75 -9.50 1.00
C SER A 39 -10.25 -9.76 1.07
N ARG A 40 -10.93 -9.75 -0.10
CA ARG A 40 -12.36 -10.03 -0.20
C ARG A 40 -12.61 -11.47 -0.66
N GLY A 41 -13.53 -12.18 -0.01
CA GLY A 41 -14.11 -13.43 -0.52
C GLY A 41 -13.21 -14.67 -0.36
N GLY A 42 -12.83 -15.00 0.88
CA GLY A 42 -12.24 -16.31 1.22
C GLY A 42 -10.77 -16.53 0.86
N HIS A 43 -10.09 -15.57 0.22
CA HIS A 43 -8.64 -15.63 -0.01
C HIS A 43 -7.80 -15.40 1.27
N ALA A 44 -8.46 -14.91 2.33
CA ALA A 44 -7.93 -14.88 3.69
C ALA A 44 -9.08 -15.21 4.67
N PRO A 45 -8.80 -15.82 5.83
CA PRO A 45 -9.82 -15.98 6.87
C PRO A 45 -10.44 -14.63 7.27
N ALA A 46 -11.74 -14.65 7.55
CA ALA A 46 -12.47 -13.46 7.98
C ALA A 46 -11.86 -12.84 9.25
N GLY A 47 -11.87 -11.52 9.31
CA GLY A 47 -11.28 -10.76 10.40
C GLY A 47 -9.82 -10.37 10.14
N VAL A 48 -9.14 -10.02 11.23
CA VAL A 48 -7.82 -9.38 11.22
C VAL A 48 -6.78 -10.37 11.67
N GLN A 49 -5.77 -10.61 10.83
CA GLN A 49 -4.61 -11.42 11.16
C GLN A 49 -3.38 -10.53 11.19
N GLU A 50 -2.78 -10.41 12.38
CA GLU A 50 -1.56 -9.66 12.60
C GLU A 50 -0.33 -10.55 12.60
N GLY A 51 0.78 -10.01 12.11
CA GLY A 51 2.09 -10.63 12.16
C GLY A 51 2.62 -11.02 10.78
N PRO A 52 3.83 -11.58 10.72
CA PRO A 52 4.51 -11.83 9.46
C PRO A 52 3.82 -12.92 8.62
N GLY A 53 3.05 -13.83 9.21
CA GLY A 53 2.54 -14.98 8.45
C GLY A 53 3.68 -15.91 7.99
N ARG A 54 3.39 -16.80 7.02
CA ARG A 54 4.38 -17.76 6.50
C ARG A 54 5.29 -17.11 5.47
N GLU A 55 6.49 -17.65 5.31
CA GLU A 55 7.42 -17.22 4.25
C GLU A 55 6.75 -17.24 2.87
N GLY A 56 6.98 -16.18 2.09
CA GLY A 56 6.39 -15.99 0.77
C GLY A 56 5.01 -15.33 0.75
N THR A 57 4.31 -15.21 1.89
CA THR A 57 3.04 -14.46 2.01
C THR A 57 3.25 -12.94 1.94
N ASP A 58 2.19 -12.18 1.67
CA ASP A 58 2.29 -10.72 1.56
C ASP A 58 2.76 -10.06 2.86
N THR A 59 2.18 -10.42 4.01
CA THR A 59 2.61 -9.89 5.32
C THR A 59 4.06 -10.21 5.63
N TRP A 60 4.55 -11.38 5.20
CA TRP A 60 5.95 -11.75 5.40
C TRP A 60 6.86 -10.85 4.56
N ARG A 61 6.46 -10.54 3.33
CA ARG A 61 7.18 -9.61 2.47
C ARG A 61 7.17 -8.20 3.06
N TYR A 62 6.05 -7.72 3.59
CA TYR A 62 5.97 -6.41 4.23
C TYR A 62 6.90 -6.31 5.46
N CYS A 63 6.85 -7.30 6.36
CA CYS A 63 7.75 -7.36 7.52
C CYS A 63 9.23 -7.44 7.09
N ARG A 64 9.55 -8.26 6.09
CA ARG A 64 10.92 -8.36 5.54
C ARG A 64 11.40 -7.06 4.92
N SER A 65 10.49 -6.25 4.36
CA SER A 65 10.79 -4.90 3.86
C SER A 65 10.91 -3.86 4.98
N GLY A 66 10.65 -4.21 6.24
CA GLY A 66 10.82 -3.31 7.38
C GLY A 66 9.52 -2.69 7.90
N ALA A 67 8.35 -3.25 7.59
CA ALA A 67 7.09 -2.79 8.20
C ALA A 67 7.13 -3.04 9.71
N ALA A 68 6.77 -2.02 10.48
CA ALA A 68 6.67 -2.13 11.94
C ALA A 68 5.53 -3.07 12.33
N ARG A 69 4.40 -2.98 11.60
CA ARG A 69 3.24 -3.85 11.76
C ARG A 69 2.68 -4.21 10.38
N ALA A 70 2.28 -5.48 10.22
CA ALA A 70 1.70 -6.00 8.99
C ALA A 70 0.46 -6.84 9.32
N VAL A 71 -0.61 -6.64 8.54
CA VAL A 71 -1.91 -7.25 8.76
C VAL A 71 -2.51 -7.75 7.44
N VAL A 72 -3.22 -8.87 7.49
CA VAL A 72 -4.24 -9.21 6.49
C VAL A 72 -5.61 -9.00 7.11
N ALA A 73 -6.46 -8.20 6.47
CA ALA A 73 -7.86 -8.06 6.85
C ALA A 73 -8.74 -8.74 5.79
N GLY A 74 -9.34 -9.88 6.18
CA GLY A 74 -10.32 -10.61 5.39
C GLY A 74 -11.73 -10.11 5.68
N PHE A 75 -12.51 -9.86 4.64
CA PHE A 75 -13.91 -9.42 4.75
C PHE A 75 -14.74 -9.98 3.59
N ASP A 76 -16.05 -10.11 3.80
CA ASP A 76 -16.97 -10.57 2.75
C ASP A 76 -17.75 -9.40 2.16
N ASP A 77 -18.19 -8.46 3.02
CA ASP A 77 -18.86 -7.23 2.65
C ASP A 77 -17.94 -6.01 2.86
N PRO A 78 -17.69 -5.18 1.82
CA PRO A 78 -16.96 -3.92 1.96
C PRO A 78 -17.49 -2.99 3.05
N ALA A 79 -18.77 -3.07 3.43
CA ALA A 79 -19.33 -2.29 4.53
C ALA A 79 -18.68 -2.61 5.89
N GLU A 80 -18.16 -3.83 6.08
CA GLU A 80 -17.48 -4.25 7.31
C GLU A 80 -16.19 -3.45 7.56
N LEU A 81 -15.54 -3.01 6.48
CA LEU A 81 -14.29 -2.26 6.54
C LEU A 81 -14.42 -0.94 7.31
N GLY A 82 -15.57 -0.27 7.23
CA GLY A 82 -15.80 0.98 7.95
C GLY A 82 -15.62 0.85 9.47
N SER A 83 -15.98 -0.31 10.02
CA SER A 83 -15.78 -0.62 11.45
C SER A 83 -14.40 -1.18 11.77
N LEU A 84 -13.78 -1.89 10.82
CA LEU A 84 -12.52 -2.59 11.05
C LEU A 84 -11.31 -1.65 10.98
N LEU A 85 -11.28 -0.75 10.00
CA LEU A 85 -10.06 -0.02 9.63
C LEU A 85 -9.61 1.08 10.59
N PRO A 86 -10.51 1.91 11.19
CA PRO A 86 -10.09 3.03 12.03
C PRO A 86 -9.26 2.65 13.25
N GLY A 87 -9.37 1.40 13.73
CA GLY A 87 -8.64 0.91 14.90
C GLY A 87 -7.39 0.08 14.60
N LEU A 88 -7.04 -0.17 13.32
CA LEU A 88 -5.89 -1.03 13.00
C LEU A 88 -4.55 -0.32 13.11
N PRO A 89 -4.35 0.86 12.49
CA PRO A 89 -3.13 1.62 12.68
C PRO A 89 -3.06 2.13 14.13
N GLY A 90 -1.90 2.03 14.74
CA GLY A 90 -1.57 2.57 16.06
C GLY A 90 -0.79 3.88 15.96
N ASP A 91 0.46 3.89 16.43
CA ASP A 91 1.33 5.07 16.48
C ASP A 91 2.22 5.22 15.23
N GLU A 92 1.92 4.55 14.12
CA GLU A 92 2.73 4.59 12.91
C GLU A 92 2.66 5.93 12.17
N ASP A 93 3.73 6.26 11.43
CA ASP A 93 3.80 7.48 10.64
C ASP A 93 3.03 7.34 9.32
N LEU A 94 3.07 6.14 8.73
CA LEU A 94 2.47 5.79 7.45
C LEU A 94 1.66 4.49 7.57
N ALA A 95 0.40 4.53 7.12
CA ALA A 95 -0.44 3.36 6.92
C ALA A 95 -0.64 3.10 5.43
N ILE A 96 -0.28 1.89 4.97
CA ILE A 96 -0.43 1.44 3.60
C ILE A 96 -1.59 0.45 3.52
N TRP A 97 -2.52 0.70 2.61
CA TRP A 97 -3.68 -0.13 2.34
C TRP A 97 -3.55 -0.75 0.94
N GLU A 98 -3.12 -2.00 0.87
CA GLU A 98 -3.10 -2.75 -0.39
C GLU A 98 -4.50 -3.32 -0.65
N SER A 99 -5.16 -2.87 -1.72
CA SER A 99 -6.51 -3.33 -2.06
C SER A 99 -6.68 -3.52 -3.56
N ASN A 100 -7.55 -4.45 -3.95
CA ASN A 100 -8.02 -4.57 -5.33
C ASN A 100 -9.55 -4.42 -5.42
N THR A 101 -10.25 -4.31 -4.30
CA THR A 101 -11.69 -4.58 -4.22
C THR A 101 -12.44 -3.61 -3.32
N ALA A 102 -11.73 -2.78 -2.57
CA ALA A 102 -12.34 -1.92 -1.56
C ALA A 102 -11.64 -0.57 -1.36
N ALA A 103 -10.75 -0.17 -2.26
CA ALA A 103 -10.04 1.10 -2.16
C ALA A 103 -11.01 2.32 -2.16
N SER A 104 -12.16 2.22 -2.83
CA SER A 104 -13.23 3.23 -2.81
C SER A 104 -14.11 3.21 -1.55
N SER A 105 -14.00 2.16 -0.73
CA SER A 105 -14.79 1.95 0.49
C SER A 105 -14.04 2.34 1.76
N LEU A 106 -12.79 2.77 1.64
CA LEU A 106 -11.99 3.21 2.77
C LEU A 106 -12.48 4.59 3.21
N ALA A 107 -13.18 4.65 4.33
CA ALA A 107 -13.60 5.90 4.96
C ALA A 107 -12.39 6.56 5.65
N LEU A 108 -11.47 7.09 4.86
CA LEU A 108 -10.28 7.80 5.31
C LEU A 108 -10.42 9.28 4.98
N ASP A 109 -10.25 10.15 5.96
CA ASP A 109 -10.41 11.61 5.80
C ASP A 109 -9.42 12.21 4.77
N ALA A 110 -8.21 11.64 4.67
CA ALA A 110 -7.21 12.04 3.69
C ALA A 110 -6.26 10.87 3.38
N TYR A 111 -5.97 10.65 2.09
CA TYR A 111 -5.05 9.62 1.62
C TYR A 111 -4.34 10.05 0.33
N TYR A 112 -3.21 9.41 0.04
CA TYR A 112 -2.58 9.40 -1.27
C TYR A 112 -2.93 8.10 -1.98
N LEU A 113 -3.46 8.16 -3.21
CA LEU A 113 -3.93 7.02 -3.97
C LEU A 113 -3.02 6.73 -5.16
N VAL A 114 -2.51 5.51 -5.19
CA VAL A 114 -1.80 4.94 -6.34
C VAL A 114 -2.70 3.92 -7.02
N TYR A 115 -2.86 4.06 -8.33
CA TYR A 115 -3.57 3.09 -9.16
C TYR A 115 -2.66 2.54 -10.27
N ILE A 116 -2.44 1.23 -10.27
CA ILE A 116 -1.68 0.53 -11.31
C ILE A 116 -2.64 0.08 -12.42
N ARG A 117 -2.62 0.76 -13.56
CA ARG A 117 -3.41 0.40 -14.74
C ARG A 117 -2.69 -0.64 -15.61
N SER A 118 -3.41 -1.26 -16.53
CA SER A 118 -2.84 -2.08 -17.59
C SER A 118 -3.80 -2.07 -18.79
N GLU A 119 -3.29 -1.81 -19.99
CA GLU A 119 -4.09 -1.70 -21.21
C GLU A 119 -4.68 -3.05 -21.67
N GLY A 120 -4.10 -4.17 -21.22
CA GLY A 120 -4.56 -5.53 -21.56
C GLY A 120 -5.73 -6.06 -20.73
N VAL A 121 -6.27 -5.28 -19.79
CA VAL A 121 -7.33 -5.74 -18.88
C VAL A 121 -8.69 -5.29 -19.39
N SER A 122 -9.48 -6.22 -19.93
CA SER A 122 -10.81 -5.95 -20.50
C SER A 122 -11.88 -5.54 -19.46
N SER A 123 -11.72 -5.97 -18.21
CA SER A 123 -12.61 -5.63 -17.09
C SER A 123 -11.80 -5.20 -15.87
N PRO A 124 -11.28 -3.96 -15.85
CA PRO A 124 -10.47 -3.46 -14.75
C PRO A 124 -11.23 -3.44 -13.42
N LYS A 125 -10.53 -3.75 -12.34
CA LYS A 125 -11.02 -3.61 -10.97
C LYS A 125 -10.98 -2.13 -10.55
N ASN A 126 -12.11 -1.63 -10.04
CA ASN A 126 -12.27 -0.23 -9.59
C ASN A 126 -11.79 0.81 -10.64
N PRO A 127 -12.33 0.79 -11.87
CA PRO A 127 -11.86 1.66 -12.96
C PRO A 127 -12.00 3.15 -12.63
N ASP A 128 -12.95 3.52 -11.78
CA ASP A 128 -13.17 4.88 -11.34
C ASP A 128 -11.99 5.45 -10.53
N LEU A 129 -11.17 4.59 -9.91
CA LEU A 129 -9.99 5.02 -9.17
C LEU A 129 -8.89 5.58 -10.06
N ALA A 130 -8.82 5.17 -11.34
CA ALA A 130 -7.83 5.71 -12.27
C ALA A 130 -7.96 7.23 -12.44
N GLY A 131 -9.20 7.76 -12.43
CA GLY A 131 -9.47 9.20 -12.54
C GLY A 131 -9.36 9.96 -11.22
N LYS A 132 -9.20 9.26 -10.09
CA LYS A 132 -9.10 9.84 -8.73
C LYS A 132 -7.72 9.67 -8.11
N ALA A 133 -6.84 8.90 -8.75
CA ALA A 133 -5.52 8.59 -8.22
C ALA A 133 -4.59 9.80 -8.30
N ASP A 134 -3.84 10.02 -7.23
CA ASP A 134 -2.76 11.00 -7.20
C ASP A 134 -1.57 10.56 -8.06
N LEU A 135 -1.41 9.24 -8.25
CA LEU A 135 -0.43 8.65 -9.15
C LEU A 135 -1.00 7.43 -9.89
N VAL A 136 -0.91 7.47 -11.21
CA VAL A 136 -1.24 6.34 -12.08
C VAL A 136 0.05 5.74 -12.62
N LEU A 137 0.20 4.43 -12.44
CA LEU A 137 1.36 3.66 -12.93
C LEU A 137 0.92 2.64 -13.95
N GLU A 138 1.79 2.33 -14.91
CA GLU A 138 1.55 1.27 -15.89
C GLU A 138 2.18 -0.03 -15.41
N GLY A 139 1.35 -1.07 -15.25
CA GLY A 139 1.77 -2.40 -14.81
C GLY A 139 1.88 -3.41 -15.97
N PRO A 140 2.55 -4.56 -15.74
CA PRO A 140 3.10 -5.00 -14.46
C PRO A 140 4.39 -4.26 -14.08
N LEU A 141 4.51 -3.91 -12.80
CA LEU A 141 5.72 -3.27 -12.28
C LEU A 141 6.87 -4.28 -12.13
N ASP A 142 8.05 -3.86 -12.54
CA ASP A 142 9.33 -4.49 -12.18
C ASP A 142 9.97 -3.76 -10.99
N HIS A 143 11.15 -4.25 -10.53
CA HIS A 143 11.85 -3.63 -9.41
C HIS A 143 12.25 -2.18 -9.68
N ALA A 144 12.73 -1.85 -10.89
CA ALA A 144 13.21 -0.50 -11.20
C ALA A 144 12.08 0.53 -11.21
N SER A 145 10.96 0.20 -11.85
CA SER A 145 9.75 1.03 -11.90
C SER A 145 9.09 1.16 -10.53
N ALA A 146 8.99 0.06 -9.76
CA ALA A 146 8.46 0.11 -8.39
C ALA A 146 9.35 0.95 -7.46
N HIS A 147 10.68 0.82 -7.58
CA HIS A 147 11.66 1.61 -6.84
C HIS A 147 11.50 3.10 -7.16
N GLY A 148 11.48 3.47 -8.45
CA GLY A 148 11.27 4.86 -8.87
C GLY A 148 9.95 5.45 -8.36
N ALA A 149 8.86 4.71 -8.50
CA ALA A 149 7.54 5.12 -8.02
C ALA A 149 7.50 5.28 -6.49
N ALA A 150 8.11 4.35 -5.74
CA ALA A 150 8.16 4.44 -4.29
C ALA A 150 8.90 5.69 -3.80
N SER A 151 9.96 6.11 -4.48
CA SER A 151 10.65 7.37 -4.18
C SER A 151 9.74 8.59 -4.40
N GLN A 152 8.98 8.61 -5.50
CA GLN A 152 8.03 9.69 -5.80
C GLN A 152 6.90 9.75 -4.76
N ILE A 153 6.34 8.59 -4.38
CA ILE A 153 5.29 8.48 -3.38
C ILE A 153 5.74 9.02 -2.03
N ILE A 154 6.92 8.63 -1.55
CA ILE A 154 7.44 9.12 -0.27
C ILE A 154 7.67 10.64 -0.31
N ALA A 155 8.22 11.16 -1.40
CA ALA A 155 8.42 12.60 -1.57
C ALA A 155 7.11 13.39 -1.57
N ALA A 156 6.05 12.84 -2.19
CA ALA A 156 4.73 13.46 -2.24
C ALA A 156 4.01 13.45 -0.88
N ILE A 157 4.09 12.34 -0.14
CA ILE A 157 3.40 12.19 1.16
C ILE A 157 4.15 12.95 2.28
N PHE A 158 5.48 13.01 2.21
CA PHE A 158 6.34 13.61 3.23
C PHE A 158 7.30 14.66 2.63
N PRO A 159 6.78 15.79 2.14
CA PRO A 159 7.62 16.87 1.60
C PRO A 159 8.54 17.40 2.72
N GLY A 160 9.86 17.28 2.53
CA GLY A 160 10.87 17.74 3.48
C GLY A 160 11.65 16.66 4.21
N LYS A 161 11.21 15.38 4.18
CA LYS A 161 12.01 14.25 4.70
C LYS A 161 12.98 13.63 3.68
N VAL A 162 12.86 14.00 2.40
CA VAL A 162 13.84 13.65 1.36
C VAL A 162 15.07 14.55 1.48
N ARG A 163 15.86 14.39 2.55
CA ARG A 163 17.25 14.83 2.54
C ARG A 163 18.06 13.73 1.89
N GLY A 164 18.38 13.93 0.61
CA GLY A 164 19.41 13.13 -0.04
C GLY A 164 20.70 13.19 0.78
N LYS A 165 21.36 12.05 0.93
CA LYS A 165 22.78 12.04 1.33
C LYS A 165 23.54 12.84 0.27
N GLY A 166 23.90 14.08 0.59
CA GLY A 166 24.58 14.95 -0.37
C GLY A 166 24.48 16.43 -0.06
N SER A 167 24.84 16.84 1.15
CA SER A 167 25.41 18.17 1.38
C SER A 167 26.07 18.18 2.75
N GLU A 168 27.25 17.58 2.85
CA GLU A 168 28.23 18.07 3.80
C GLU A 168 28.98 19.19 3.08
N ALA A 169 28.77 20.40 3.59
CA ALA A 169 29.64 21.53 3.30
C ALA A 169 31.05 21.21 3.78
N VAL A 170 32.01 21.33 2.87
CA VAL A 170 33.38 21.74 3.17
C VAL A 170 33.71 22.89 2.23
#